data_AF-A0A4Q5T782-F1
#
_entry.id   AF-A0A4Q5T782-F1
#
_cell.length_a   1.000
_cell.length_b   1.000
_cell.length_c   1.000
_cell.angle_alpha   90.00
_cell.angle_beta   90.00
_cell.angle_gamma   90.00
#
_symmetry.space_group_name_H-M   'P 1'
#
loop_
_entity.id
_entity.type
_entity.pdbx_description
1 polymer ?
#
loop_
_entity_poly.entity_id
_entity_poly.type
_entity_poly.pdbx_seq_one_letter_code
_entity_poly.pdbx_strand_id
1 'polypeptide(L)'
;MKKWKVVFWVSTVIIFLFETVMPAFTFNSELAKTGISHLGYPAYFGYLLICFKIVGGLALIISTVPARIKEWAYAGFAFNFIAATVSHAVVDGFNFQSFFPLIIFGILIASYISWHKLKRYHLKPA
;
A
#
# COMPACT_ATOMS: atom_id res chain seq x y z
N MET A 1 -14.04 14.08 -15.17
CA MET A 1 -14.67 13.26 -14.09
C MET A 1 -14.34 11.79 -14.23
N LYS A 2 -14.71 11.14 -15.37
CA LYS A 2 -14.46 9.72 -15.63
C LYS A 2 -12.98 9.34 -15.49
N LYS A 3 -12.05 10.15 -16.05
CA LYS A 3 -10.61 9.88 -15.96
C LYS A 3 -10.08 9.71 -14.54
N TRP A 4 -10.38 10.65 -13.62
CA TRP A 4 -9.88 10.58 -12.24
C TRP A 4 -10.53 9.45 -11.45
N LYS A 5 -11.81 9.18 -11.71
CA LYS A 5 -12.50 8.03 -11.12
C LYS A 5 -11.87 6.71 -11.58
N VAL A 6 -11.56 6.58 -12.87
CA VAL A 6 -10.88 5.40 -13.42
C VAL A 6 -9.48 5.25 -12.83
N VAL A 7 -8.65 6.30 -12.85
CA VAL A 7 -7.31 6.26 -12.25
C VAL A 7 -7.36 5.87 -10.79
N PHE A 8 -8.28 6.46 -10.01
CA PHE A 8 -8.47 6.11 -8.60
C PHE A 8 -8.80 4.63 -8.41
N TRP A 9 -9.83 4.12 -9.09
CA TRP A 9 -10.25 2.73 -8.90
C TRP A 9 -9.21 1.73 -9.40
N VAL A 10 -8.58 1.98 -10.54
CA VAL A 10 -7.52 1.11 -11.07
C VAL A 10 -6.34 1.04 -10.10
N SER A 11 -5.80 2.20 -9.69
CA SER A 11 -4.65 2.23 -8.77
C SER A 11 -4.99 1.66 -7.39
N THR A 12 -6.18 1.95 -6.85
CA THR A 12 -6.60 1.46 -5.53
C THR A 12 -6.86 -0.04 -5.55
N VAL A 13 -7.44 -0.59 -6.62
CA VAL A 13 -7.61 -2.04 -6.78
C VAL A 13 -6.26 -2.74 -6.92
N ILE A 14 -5.31 -2.17 -7.66
CA ILE A 14 -3.95 -2.73 -7.75
C ILE A 14 -3.31 -2.78 -6.36
N ILE A 15 -3.33 -1.67 -5.61
CA ILE A 15 -2.80 -1.64 -4.23
C ILE A 15 -3.53 -2.65 -3.34
N PHE A 16 -4.86 -2.71 -3.39
CA PHE A 16 -5.63 -3.63 -2.57
C PHE A 16 -5.33 -5.10 -2.89
N LEU A 17 -5.24 -5.46 -4.17
CA LEU A 17 -4.92 -6.83 -4.57
C LEU A 17 -3.49 -7.20 -4.18
N PHE A 18 -2.53 -6.32 -4.44
CA PHE A 18 -1.11 -6.60 -4.27
C PHE A 18 -0.64 -6.49 -2.81
N GLU A 19 -1.06 -5.47 -2.08
CA GLU A 19 -0.63 -5.25 -0.70
C GLU A 19 -1.57 -5.87 0.34
N THR A 20 -2.80 -6.22 -0.02
CA THR A 20 -3.76 -6.75 0.96
C THR A 20 -4.17 -8.17 0.66
N VAL A 21 -4.79 -8.41 -0.50
CA VAL A 21 -5.36 -9.72 -0.82
C VAL A 21 -4.26 -10.77 -0.93
N MET A 22 -3.24 -10.55 -1.78
CA MET A 22 -2.17 -11.53 -1.99
C MET A 22 -1.44 -11.86 -0.66
N PRO A 23 -0.93 -10.89 0.12
CA PRO A 23 -0.31 -11.17 1.40
C PRO A 23 -1.24 -11.85 2.41
N ALA A 24 -2.54 -11.53 2.43
CA ALA A 24 -3.48 -12.18 3.35
C ALA A 24 -3.61 -13.68 3.11
N PHE A 25 -3.42 -14.13 1.86
CA PHE A 25 -3.43 -15.55 1.51
C PHE A 25 -2.04 -16.20 1.56
N THR A 26 -0.96 -15.42 1.40
CA THR A 26 0.40 -15.98 1.28
C THR A 26 1.31 -15.72 2.48
N PHE A 27 0.91 -14.96 3.51
CA PHE A 27 1.79 -14.57 4.62
C PHE A 27 2.44 -15.74 5.37
N ASN A 28 1.78 -16.92 5.39
CA ASN A 28 2.28 -18.11 6.08
C ASN A 28 3.07 -19.05 5.15
N SER A 29 3.19 -18.70 3.86
CA SER A 29 4.02 -19.43 2.91
C SER A 29 5.49 -19.38 3.31
N GLU A 30 6.24 -20.39 2.87
CA GLU A 30 7.69 -20.44 3.11
C GLU A 30 8.40 -19.24 2.48
N LEU A 31 7.98 -18.82 1.28
CA LEU A 31 8.50 -17.63 0.59
C LEU A 31 8.29 -16.33 1.37
N ALA A 32 7.12 -16.17 2.01
CA ALA A 32 6.86 -14.98 2.83
C ALA A 32 7.71 -14.97 4.10
N LYS A 33 7.86 -16.13 4.76
CA LYS A 33 8.70 -16.27 5.97
C LYS A 33 10.16 -16.03 5.66
N THR A 34 10.68 -16.62 4.58
CA THR A 34 12.06 -16.41 4.15
C THR A 34 12.30 -14.98 3.73
N GLY A 35 11.34 -14.32 3.06
CA GLY A 35 11.44 -12.89 2.74
C GLY A 35 11.56 -11.99 3.99
N ILE A 36 10.77 -12.24 5.02
CA ILE A 36 10.85 -11.51 6.30
C ILE A 36 12.18 -11.79 7.02
N SER A 37 12.59 -13.06 7.13
CA SER A 37 13.83 -13.42 7.82
C SER A 37 15.08 -12.97 7.06
N HIS A 38 15.04 -12.97 5.72
CA HIS A 38 16.11 -12.51 4.84
C HIS A 38 16.42 -11.04 5.10
N LEU A 39 15.38 -10.23 5.30
CA LEU A 39 15.51 -8.82 5.68
C LEU A 39 15.94 -8.60 7.15
N GLY A 40 16.22 -9.68 7.89
CA GLY A 40 16.62 -9.62 9.31
C GLY A 40 15.46 -9.35 10.27
N TYR A 41 14.21 -9.41 9.80
CA TYR A 41 13.05 -9.16 10.65
C TYR A 41 12.63 -10.40 11.46
N PRO A 42 12.21 -10.21 12.72
CA PRO A 42 11.66 -11.29 13.52
C PRO A 42 10.29 -11.72 13.00
N ALA A 43 9.91 -12.99 13.22
CA ALA A 43 8.67 -13.55 12.68
C ALA A 43 7.41 -12.74 13.08
N TYR A 44 7.34 -12.25 14.32
CA TYR A 44 6.20 -11.45 14.79
C TYR A 44 5.98 -10.17 13.96
N PHE A 45 7.04 -9.60 13.37
CA PHE A 45 6.94 -8.41 12.52
C PHE A 45 6.16 -8.73 11.25
N GLY A 46 6.35 -9.91 10.65
CA GLY A 46 5.57 -10.36 9.50
C GLY A 46 4.06 -10.44 9.80
N TYR A 47 3.70 -11.00 10.97
CA TYR A 47 2.30 -11.06 11.43
C TYR A 47 1.71 -9.67 11.70
N LEU A 48 2.48 -8.80 12.35
CA LEU A 48 2.06 -7.42 12.61
C LEU A 48 1.84 -6.66 11.30
N LEU A 49 2.76 -6.82 10.34
CA LEU A 49 2.71 -6.15 9.06
C LEU A 49 1.48 -6.56 8.25
N ILE A 50 1.13 -7.85 8.21
CA ILE A 50 -0.06 -8.30 7.49
C ILE A 50 -1.35 -7.76 8.12
N CYS A 51 -1.45 -7.71 9.46
CA CYS A 51 -2.60 -7.11 10.13
C CYS A 51 -2.81 -5.65 9.71
N PHE A 52 -1.73 -4.85 9.70
CA PHE A 52 -1.82 -3.45 9.26
C PHE A 52 -2.12 -3.31 7.78
N LYS A 53 -1.56 -4.17 6.92
CA LYS A 53 -1.86 -4.19 5.48
C LYS A 53 -3.33 -4.48 5.20
N ILE A 54 -3.95 -5.41 5.96
CA ILE A 54 -5.39 -5.71 5.83
C ILE A 54 -6.24 -4.52 6.24
N VAL A 55 -6.00 -3.95 7.42
CA VAL A 55 -6.77 -2.79 7.90
C VAL A 55 -6.60 -1.58 6.98
N GLY A 56 -5.37 -1.30 6.56
CA GLY A 56 -5.06 -0.21 5.63
C GLY A 56 -5.71 -0.42 4.26
N GLY A 57 -5.63 -1.62 3.70
CA GLY A 57 -6.23 -1.95 2.40
C GLY A 57 -7.74 -1.78 2.39
N LEU A 58 -8.41 -2.28 3.44
CA LEU A 58 -9.85 -2.10 3.62
C LEU A 58 -10.21 -0.61 3.76
N ALA A 59 -9.40 0.16 4.50
CA ALA A 59 -9.60 1.60 4.63
C ALA A 59 -9.48 2.35 3.29
N LEU A 60 -8.62 1.89 2.37
CA LEU A 60 -8.47 2.48 1.04
C LEU A 60 -9.64 2.12 0.09
N ILE A 61 -9.99 0.83 0.00
CA ILE A 61 -10.94 0.32 -1.00
C ILE A 61 -12.40 0.66 -0.65
N ILE A 62 -12.75 0.71 0.63
CA ILE A 62 -14.12 1.02 1.06
C ILE A 62 -14.39 2.51 0.87
N SER A 63 -15.45 2.83 0.14
CA SER A 63 -15.80 4.21 -0.24
C SER A 63 -16.39 5.02 0.91
N THR A 64 -17.03 4.37 1.89
CA THR A 64 -17.71 4.99 3.04
C THR A 64 -16.77 5.31 4.20
N VAL A 65 -15.51 4.89 4.14
CA VAL A 65 -14.52 5.16 5.20
C VAL A 65 -14.28 6.66 5.34
N PRO A 66 -14.31 7.22 6.58
CA PRO A 66 -14.04 8.62 6.83
C PRO A 66 -12.71 9.08 6.24
N ALA A 67 -12.69 10.28 5.66
CA ALA A 67 -11.51 10.77 4.97
C ALA A 67 -10.24 10.78 5.84
N ARG A 68 -10.37 11.12 7.13
CA ARG A 68 -9.22 11.12 8.06
C ARG A 68 -8.58 9.74 8.21
N ILE A 69 -9.38 8.68 8.27
CA ILE A 69 -8.87 7.30 8.37
C ILE A 69 -8.19 6.90 7.05
N LYS A 70 -8.76 7.34 5.92
CA LYS A 70 -8.15 7.12 4.61
C LYS A 70 -6.79 7.83 4.48
N GLU A 71 -6.62 9.03 5.03
CA GLU A 71 -5.30 9.70 5.12
C GLU A 71 -4.30 8.85 5.92
N TRP A 72 -4.73 8.27 7.05
CA TRP A 72 -3.86 7.44 7.89
C TRP A 72 -3.44 6.17 7.15
N ALA A 73 -4.36 5.56 6.38
CA ALA A 73 -4.04 4.41 5.54
C ALA A 73 -3.01 4.77 4.45
N TYR A 74 -3.18 5.91 3.78
CA TYR A 74 -2.19 6.40 2.80
C TYR A 74 -0.82 6.64 3.44
N ALA A 75 -0.77 7.29 4.61
CA ALA A 75 0.48 7.52 5.34
C ALA A 75 1.15 6.21 5.77
N GLY A 76 0.37 5.26 6.31
CA GLY A 76 0.87 3.95 6.73
C GLY A 76 1.49 3.16 5.58
N PHE A 77 0.83 3.11 4.42
CA PHE A 77 1.40 2.48 3.23
C PHE A 77 2.64 3.21 2.72
N ALA A 78 2.66 4.56 2.73
CA ALA A 78 3.83 5.32 2.35
C ALA A 78 5.06 4.98 3.21
N PHE A 79 4.89 4.95 4.53
CA PHE A 79 5.96 4.54 5.45
C PHE A 79 6.39 3.10 5.23
N ASN A 80 5.43 2.19 4.99
CA ASN A 80 5.73 0.80 4.66
C ASN A 80 6.60 0.69 3.39
N PHE A 81 6.27 1.39 2.32
CA PHE A 81 7.05 1.33 1.07
C PHE A 81 8.44 1.94 1.22
N ILE A 82 8.56 3.07 1.94
CA ILE A 82 9.86 3.68 2.24
C ILE A 82 10.71 2.73 3.08
N ALA A 83 10.13 2.14 4.12
CA ALA A 83 10.82 1.17 4.96
C ALA A 83 11.27 -0.06 4.15
N ALA A 84 10.39 -0.63 3.32
CA ALA A 84 10.73 -1.76 2.46
C ALA A 84 11.89 -1.44 1.51
N THR A 85 11.88 -0.26 0.87
CA THR A 85 12.99 0.21 0.03
C THR A 85 14.29 0.32 0.81
N VAL A 86 14.28 0.92 2.00
CA VAL A 86 15.47 1.05 2.84
C VAL A 86 15.99 -0.33 3.26
N SER A 87 15.11 -1.23 3.68
CA SER A 87 15.50 -2.57 4.14
C SER A 87 16.14 -3.39 3.02
N HIS A 88 15.55 -3.40 1.83
CA HIS A 88 16.18 -4.03 0.67
C HIS A 88 17.48 -3.33 0.27
N ALA A 89 17.58 -2.00 0.36
CA ALA A 89 18.81 -1.30 0.02
C ALA A 89 19.96 -1.63 0.99
N VAL A 90 19.64 -1.82 2.28
CA VAL A 90 20.61 -2.18 3.32
C VAL A 90 21.03 -3.65 3.22
N VAL A 91 20.08 -4.55 2.96
CA VAL A 91 20.33 -6.01 2.96
C VAL A 91 20.81 -6.52 1.60
N ASP A 92 20.17 -6.08 0.52
CA ASP A 92 20.41 -6.57 -0.85
C ASP A 92 21.25 -5.61 -1.70
N GLY A 93 21.53 -4.40 -1.19
CA GLY A 93 22.15 -3.32 -1.95
C GLY A 93 21.18 -2.64 -2.93
N PHE A 94 21.71 -1.74 -3.75
CA PHE A 94 20.93 -1.03 -4.77
C PHE A 94 20.68 -1.91 -5.99
N ASN A 95 19.49 -2.51 -6.05
CA ASN A 95 19.07 -3.42 -7.11
C ASN A 95 17.55 -3.33 -7.31
N PHE A 96 17.00 -4.19 -8.17
CA PHE A 96 15.57 -4.17 -8.47
C PHE A 96 14.68 -4.31 -7.21
N GLN A 97 15.05 -5.12 -6.22
CA GLN A 97 14.25 -5.33 -4.99
C GLN A 97 14.17 -4.06 -4.15
N SER A 98 15.22 -3.23 -4.10
CA SER A 98 15.20 -1.96 -3.39
C SER A 98 14.39 -0.88 -4.12
N PHE A 99 14.35 -0.91 -5.46
CA PHE A 99 13.53 0.02 -6.24
C PHE A 99 12.07 -0.41 -6.40
N PHE A 100 11.76 -1.70 -6.32
CA PHE A 100 10.41 -2.22 -6.58
C PHE A 100 9.32 -1.62 -5.67
N PRO A 101 9.53 -1.47 -4.34
CA PRO A 101 8.54 -0.80 -3.48
C PRO A 101 8.26 0.65 -3.89
N LEU A 102 9.22 1.38 -4.48
CA LEU A 102 9.00 2.75 -4.98
C LEU A 102 8.06 2.79 -6.19
N ILE A 103 8.08 1.75 -7.03
CA ILE A 103 7.15 1.65 -8.17
C ILE A 103 5.72 1.52 -7.64
N ILE A 104 5.51 0.64 -6.66
CA ILE A 104 4.20 0.46 -6.01
C ILE A 104 3.80 1.73 -5.25
N PHE A 105 4.75 2.41 -4.62
CA PHE A 105 4.51 3.71 -3.98
C PHE A 105 4.04 4.78 -4.99
N GLY A 106 4.58 4.79 -6.20
CA GLY A 106 4.09 5.64 -7.29
C GLY A 106 2.60 5.39 -7.63
N ILE A 107 2.16 4.13 -7.60
CA ILE A 107 0.75 3.76 -7.80
C ILE A 107 -0.10 4.26 -6.63
N LEU A 108 0.40 4.17 -5.38
CA LEU A 108 -0.28 4.72 -4.20
C LEU A 108 -0.44 6.24 -4.32
N ILE A 109 0.60 6.96 -4.77
CA ILE A 109 0.55 8.41 -5.00
C ILE A 109 -0.49 8.76 -6.07
N ALA A 110 -0.56 7.98 -7.16
CA ALA A 110 -1.59 8.17 -8.19
C ALA A 110 -3.01 7.96 -7.63
N SER A 111 -3.21 6.95 -6.78
CA SER A 111 -4.47 6.74 -6.03
C SER A 111 -4.79 7.94 -5.15
N TYR A 112 -3.83 8.42 -4.37
CA TYR A 112 -3.99 9.56 -3.46
C TYR A 112 -4.40 10.85 -4.18
N ILE A 113 -3.67 11.21 -5.24
CA ILE A 113 -3.93 12.43 -6.02
C ILE A 113 -5.31 12.36 -6.68
N SER A 114 -5.66 11.21 -7.25
CA SER A 114 -6.95 11.03 -7.92
C SER A 114 -8.12 11.03 -6.95
N TRP A 115 -7.96 10.47 -5.75
CA TRP A 115 -8.94 10.54 -4.66
C TRP A 115 -9.19 11.99 -4.21
N HIS A 116 -8.12 12.75 -3.95
CA HIS A 116 -8.21 14.16 -3.57
C HIS A 116 -8.92 15.00 -4.63
N LYS A 117 -8.60 14.75 -5.91
CA LYS A 117 -9.31 15.41 -7.02
C LYS A 117 -10.78 15.05 -7.01
N LEU A 118 -11.15 13.77 -6.85
CA LEU A 118 -12.56 13.33 -6.82
C LEU A 118 -13.34 13.95 -5.65
N LYS A 119 -12.73 14.01 -4.46
CA LYS A 119 -13.33 14.60 -3.25
C LYS A 119 -13.58 16.10 -3.41
N ARG A 120 -12.63 16.84 -4.00
CA ARG A 120 -12.79 18.29 -4.27
C ARG A 120 -13.95 18.59 -5.22
N TYR A 121 -14.29 17.67 -6.13
CA TYR A 121 -15.45 17.84 -7.01
C TYR A 121 -16.79 17.57 -6.33
N HIS A 122 -16.85 16.67 -5.34
CA HIS A 122 -18.08 16.44 -4.55
C HIS A 122 -18.43 17.59 -3.61
N LEU A 123 -17.48 18.49 -3.31
CA LEU A 123 -17.65 19.63 -2.41
C LEU A 123 -17.91 20.96 -3.13
N LYS A 124 -17.98 20.99 -4.46
CA LYS A 124 -18.46 22.17 -5.19
C LYS A 124 -19.99 22.09 -5.30
N PRO A 125 -20.76 22.98 -4.64
CA PRO A 125 -22.17 23.12 -4.96
C PRO A 125 -22.30 23.59 -6.41
N ALA A 126 -23.28 23.04 -7.13
CA ALA A 126 -23.67 23.48 -8.46
C ALA A 126 -24.23 24.91 -8.42
#